data_AF-A0A097EIY3-F1
#
_entry.id   AF-A0A097EIY3-F1
#
_cell.length_a   1.000
_cell.length_b   1.000
_cell.length_c   1.000
_cell.angle_alpha   90.00
_cell.angle_beta   90.00
_cell.angle_gamma   90.00
#
_symmetry.space_group_name_H-M   'P 1'
#
loop_
_entity.id
_entity.type
_entity.pdbx_description
1 polymer ?
#
loop_
_entity_poly.entity_id
_entity_poly.type
_entity_poly.pdbx_seq_one_letter_code
_entity_poly.pdbx_strand_id
1 'polypeptide(L)'
;MQIDHSAGRPLVEIVPPSPDIAGLQPLKTIKSRWPAIIGALVTLAMLAGLAHELLSSGLAGLDRATPRDPLFYIAFAALYFVPPLADYWIFRRLWHIPLGGLVALIKKRIANDVVMGYSGEAYFYAWARARAQLVAAPFGAVKDVSILSAIAGNAVTLAMIAVALPVGRNLIPPEMMRYVYGSLAVIFGTSLPFLIFSRKVFSLPRGELWAIFGIHCLRLILGGFFLALAWALAMPSVAIGTWLFLSAGRMLFSRLPLLPNKDLLFANFAILMIGEDQALSELIAFTAGAVLLIHALLIVAFGIHHLLTRKPS
;
A
#
# COMPACT_ATOMS: atom_id res chain seq x y z
N MET A 1 -36.31 76.33 -12.74
CA MET A 1 -35.96 75.15 -13.56
C MET A 1 -34.92 74.38 -12.76
N GLN A 2 -35.39 73.36 -12.02
CA GLN A 2 -34.66 72.67 -10.97
C GLN A 2 -34.24 71.32 -11.54
N ILE A 3 -32.94 71.09 -11.70
CA ILE A 3 -32.40 69.84 -12.25
C ILE A 3 -31.89 69.02 -11.06
N ASP A 4 -32.63 67.95 -10.78
CA ASP A 4 -32.36 66.95 -9.74
C ASP A 4 -31.17 66.07 -10.15
N HIS A 5 -30.17 65.96 -9.27
CA HIS A 5 -29.04 65.05 -9.39
C HIS A 5 -29.27 63.83 -8.49
N SER A 6 -30.08 62.88 -8.96
CA SER A 6 -30.25 61.57 -8.34
C SER A 6 -29.69 60.47 -9.26
N ALA A 7 -28.36 60.39 -9.35
CA ALA A 7 -27.68 59.30 -10.03
C ALA A 7 -27.78 58.01 -9.19
N GLY A 8 -28.69 57.11 -9.59
CA GLY A 8 -28.88 55.80 -8.98
C GLY A 8 -27.62 54.93 -9.12
N ARG A 9 -27.18 54.34 -8.00
CA ARG A 9 -26.16 53.29 -7.98
C ARG A 9 -26.71 52.04 -8.67
N PRO A 10 -25.95 51.32 -9.51
CA PRO A 10 -26.38 50.02 -9.99
C PRO A 10 -26.54 49.08 -8.79
N LEU A 11 -27.73 48.50 -8.65
CA LEU A 11 -28.01 47.44 -7.70
C LEU A 11 -27.07 46.27 -8.02
N VAL A 12 -26.15 45.96 -7.10
CA VAL A 12 -25.41 44.70 -7.13
C VAL A 12 -26.45 43.59 -7.01
N GLU A 13 -26.70 42.90 -8.11
CA GLU A 13 -27.56 41.72 -8.13
C GLU A 13 -26.87 40.66 -7.26
N ILE A 14 -27.38 40.48 -6.05
CA ILE A 14 -26.94 39.41 -5.15
C ILE A 14 -27.42 38.11 -5.77
N VAL A 15 -26.57 37.50 -6.60
CA VAL A 15 -26.79 36.14 -7.10
C VAL A 15 -26.92 35.24 -5.86
N PRO A 16 -28.06 34.58 -5.63
CA PRO A 16 -28.18 33.67 -4.50
C PRO A 16 -27.14 32.55 -4.67
N PRO A 17 -26.43 32.16 -3.60
CA PRO A 17 -25.47 31.07 -3.68
C PRO A 17 -26.16 29.83 -4.22
N SER A 18 -25.61 29.24 -5.28
CA SER A 18 -26.13 28.00 -5.84
C SER A 18 -26.29 26.94 -4.74
N PRO A 19 -27.40 26.17 -4.73
CA PRO A 19 -27.72 25.23 -3.66
C PRO A 19 -26.67 24.11 -3.44
N ASP A 20 -25.68 23.97 -4.32
CA ASP A 20 -24.59 23.00 -4.22
C ASP A 20 -23.52 23.32 -3.16
N ILE A 21 -23.45 24.55 -2.62
CA ILE A 21 -22.43 24.92 -1.63
C ILE A 21 -22.89 24.68 -0.18
N ALA A 22 -24.18 24.44 0.04
CA ALA A 22 -24.77 24.29 1.38
C ALA A 22 -24.42 22.96 2.08
N GLY A 23 -23.88 21.97 1.36
CA GLY A 23 -23.64 20.62 1.88
C GLY A 23 -22.27 20.38 2.54
N LEU A 24 -21.33 21.33 2.46
CA LEU A 24 -19.98 21.17 2.99
C LEU A 24 -19.83 21.76 4.40
N GLN A 25 -20.73 21.40 5.32
CA GLN A 25 -20.42 21.66 6.73
C GLN A 25 -19.23 20.77 7.15
N PRO A 26 -18.14 21.34 7.71
CA PRO A 26 -17.10 20.54 8.30
C PRO A 26 -17.75 19.71 9.43
N LEU A 27 -17.66 18.38 9.32
CA LEU A 27 -18.10 17.49 10.40
C LEU A 27 -17.51 18.02 11.69
N LYS A 28 -18.39 18.37 12.66
CA LYS A 28 -17.99 18.66 14.05
C LYS A 28 -16.99 17.57 14.42
N THR A 29 -15.74 17.94 14.66
CA THR A 29 -14.70 16.99 15.06
C THR A 29 -15.15 16.41 16.39
N ILE A 30 -15.78 15.23 16.37
CA ILE A 30 -16.09 14.50 17.58
C ILE A 30 -14.74 14.33 18.26
N LYS A 31 -14.56 14.96 19.43
CA LYS A 31 -13.37 14.82 20.29
C LYS A 31 -13.36 13.40 20.86
N SER A 32 -13.21 12.42 19.98
CA SER A 32 -13.22 11.02 20.30
C SER A 32 -11.81 10.63 20.74
N ARG A 33 -11.68 10.05 21.92
CA ARG A 33 -10.41 9.47 22.39
C ARG A 33 -10.13 8.10 21.75
N TRP A 34 -11.10 7.52 21.06
CA TRP A 34 -11.01 6.21 20.42
C TRP A 34 -9.85 6.06 19.43
N PRO A 35 -9.54 7.03 18.55
CA PRO A 35 -8.38 6.92 17.65
C PRO A 35 -7.06 6.83 18.40
N ALA A 36 -6.93 7.50 19.55
CA ALA A 36 -5.74 7.45 20.38
C ALA A 36 -5.60 6.10 21.09
N ILE A 37 -6.71 5.54 21.59
CA ILE A 37 -6.74 4.22 22.23
C ILE A 37 -6.40 3.12 21.21
N ILE A 38 -7.02 3.16 20.02
CA ILE A 38 -6.72 2.21 18.94
C ILE A 38 -5.24 2.32 18.55
N GLY A 39 -4.71 3.53 18.38
CA GLY A 39 -3.29 3.73 18.08
C GLY A 39 -2.36 3.15 19.16
N ALA A 40 -2.72 3.31 20.44
CA ALA A 40 -1.96 2.75 21.56
C ALA A 40 -2.01 1.21 21.57
N LEU A 41 -3.19 0.61 21.39
CA LEU A 41 -3.36 -0.84 21.31
C LEU A 41 -2.59 -1.44 20.14
N VAL A 42 -2.64 -0.80 18.98
CA VAL A 42 -1.89 -1.20 17.77
C VAL A 42 -0.39 -1.15 18.02
N THR A 43 0.10 -0.07 18.64
CA THR A 43 1.53 0.05 19.00
C THR A 43 1.94 -1.05 19.98
N LEU A 44 1.13 -1.31 21.01
CA LEU A 44 1.39 -2.37 21.97
C LEU A 44 1.39 -3.75 21.32
N ALA A 45 0.45 -4.02 20.41
CA ALA A 45 0.38 -5.28 19.66
C ALA A 45 1.61 -5.48 18.76
N MET A 46 2.09 -4.42 18.11
CA MET A 46 3.32 -4.49 17.30
C MET A 46 4.56 -4.73 18.17
N LEU A 47 4.66 -4.08 19.32
CA LEU A 47 5.75 -4.31 20.27
C LEU A 47 5.71 -5.73 20.84
N ALA A 48 4.52 -6.23 21.16
CA ALA A 48 4.33 -7.61 21.62
C ALA A 48 4.66 -8.62 20.52
N GLY A 49 4.26 -8.36 19.27
CA GLY A 49 4.62 -9.19 18.11
C GLY A 49 6.12 -9.21 17.87
N LEU A 50 6.78 -8.04 17.91
CA LEU A 50 8.23 -7.94 17.81
C LEU A 50 8.93 -8.67 18.96
N ALA A 51 8.45 -8.51 20.20
CA ALA A 51 8.99 -9.21 21.36
C ALA A 51 8.80 -10.73 21.23
N HIS A 52 7.65 -11.19 20.77
CA HIS A 52 7.39 -12.60 20.51
C HIS A 52 8.35 -13.16 19.45
N GLU A 53 8.54 -12.44 18.35
CA GLU A 53 9.47 -12.83 17.28
C GLU A 53 10.92 -12.93 17.77
N LEU A 54 11.35 -11.95 18.58
CA LEU A 54 12.69 -11.91 19.16
C LEU A 54 12.90 -13.00 20.24
N LEU A 55 11.86 -13.31 21.02
CA LEU A 55 11.91 -14.31 22.09
C LEU A 55 11.77 -15.75 21.56
N SER A 56 11.03 -15.96 20.48
CA SER A 56 10.81 -17.27 19.87
C SER A 56 12.04 -17.78 19.10
N SER A 57 12.75 -16.87 18.42
CA SER A 57 13.99 -17.18 17.70
C SER A 57 15.24 -17.15 18.60
N GLY A 58 15.15 -16.52 19.78
CA GLY A 58 16.25 -16.33 20.72
C GLY A 58 17.31 -15.35 20.20
N LEU A 59 18.10 -14.77 21.11
CA LEU A 59 19.17 -13.82 20.74
C LEU A 59 20.21 -14.44 19.78
N ALA A 60 20.42 -15.75 19.84
CA ALA A 60 21.30 -16.50 18.95
C ALA A 60 20.69 -16.78 17.56
N GLY A 61 19.36 -16.81 17.42
CA GLY A 61 18.70 -16.83 16.11
C GLY A 61 18.76 -15.46 15.45
N LEU A 62 18.62 -14.38 16.23
CA LEU A 62 18.76 -13.02 15.72
C LEU A 62 20.16 -12.73 15.17
N ASP A 63 21.22 -13.12 15.90
CA ASP A 63 22.60 -12.92 15.45
C ASP A 63 22.93 -13.67 14.14
N ARG A 64 22.34 -14.87 13.96
CA ARG A 64 22.47 -15.65 12.73
C ARG A 64 21.63 -15.10 11.58
N ALA A 65 20.43 -14.63 11.86
CA ALA A 65 19.50 -14.11 10.87
C ALA A 65 19.80 -12.66 10.44
N THR A 66 20.58 -11.91 11.23
CA THR A 66 20.89 -10.50 10.94
C THR A 66 21.87 -10.40 9.77
N PRO A 67 21.45 -9.84 8.62
CA PRO A 67 22.32 -9.72 7.47
C PRO A 67 23.48 -8.77 7.76
N ARG A 68 24.72 -9.23 7.53
CA ARG A 68 25.93 -8.44 7.83
C ARG A 68 26.25 -7.39 6.76
N ASP A 69 25.69 -7.54 5.56
CA ASP A 69 25.94 -6.62 4.44
C ASP A 69 25.09 -5.33 4.59
N PRO A 70 25.71 -4.13 4.67
CA PRO A 70 24.99 -2.86 4.69
C PRO A 70 24.02 -2.66 3.51
N LEU A 71 24.33 -3.23 2.35
CA LEU A 71 23.47 -3.15 1.15
C LEU A 71 22.12 -3.81 1.37
N PHE A 72 22.04 -4.83 2.24
CA PHE A 72 20.77 -5.45 2.62
C PHE A 72 19.80 -4.39 3.15
N TYR A 73 20.26 -3.53 4.06
CA TYR A 73 19.42 -2.52 4.69
C TYR A 73 19.00 -1.42 3.71
N ILE A 74 19.83 -1.12 2.72
CA ILE A 74 19.47 -0.20 1.63
C ILE A 74 18.37 -0.82 0.75
N ALA A 75 18.53 -2.09 0.34
CA ALA A 75 17.54 -2.81 -0.44
C ALA A 75 16.22 -2.98 0.33
N PHE A 76 16.30 -3.29 1.63
CA PHE A 76 15.15 -3.39 2.52
C PHE A 76 14.46 -2.04 2.74
N ALA A 77 15.22 -0.96 2.91
CA ALA A 77 14.65 0.38 2.99
C ALA A 77 13.94 0.75 1.67
N ALA A 78 14.51 0.42 0.52
CA ALA A 78 13.86 0.62 -0.77
C ALA A 78 12.58 -0.21 -0.89
N LEU A 79 12.62 -1.51 -0.54
CA LEU A 79 11.44 -2.38 -0.46
C LEU A 79 10.33 -1.77 0.41
N TYR A 80 10.72 -1.20 1.57
CA TYR A 80 9.80 -0.51 2.45
C TYR A 80 9.27 0.78 1.81
N PHE A 81 10.10 1.67 1.31
CA PHE A 81 9.61 2.99 0.90
C PHE A 81 8.99 3.05 -0.50
N VAL A 82 9.20 2.04 -1.36
CA VAL A 82 8.59 2.00 -2.71
C VAL A 82 7.06 2.17 -2.68
N PRO A 83 6.28 1.43 -1.86
CA PRO A 83 4.84 1.63 -1.74
C PRO A 83 4.39 3.05 -1.37
N PRO A 84 4.82 3.66 -0.24
CA PRO A 84 4.39 5.01 0.12
C PRO A 84 4.93 6.09 -0.84
N LEU A 85 6.11 5.90 -1.45
CA LEU A 85 6.66 6.83 -2.43
C LEU A 85 5.87 6.81 -3.75
N ALA A 86 5.45 5.63 -4.21
CA ALA A 86 4.60 5.50 -5.38
C ALA A 86 3.25 6.20 -5.17
N ASP A 87 2.60 5.96 -4.03
CA ASP A 87 1.36 6.66 -3.67
C ASP A 87 1.60 8.18 -3.55
N TYR A 88 2.75 8.60 -3.01
CA TYR A 88 3.10 10.01 -2.90
C TYR A 88 3.23 10.66 -4.26
N TRP A 89 3.90 10.00 -5.20
CA TRP A 89 4.04 10.51 -6.56
C TRP A 89 2.68 10.63 -7.27
N ILE A 90 1.80 9.65 -7.08
CA ILE A 90 0.41 9.69 -7.58
C ILE A 90 -0.34 10.90 -7.01
N PHE A 91 -0.42 11.03 -5.69
CA PHE A 91 -1.22 12.10 -5.08
C PHE A 91 -0.54 13.48 -5.18
N ARG A 92 0.78 13.54 -5.33
CA ARG A 92 1.51 14.77 -5.69
C ARG A 92 1.13 15.23 -7.10
N ARG A 93 0.98 14.30 -8.05
CA ARG A 93 0.52 14.61 -9.40
C ARG A 93 -0.94 15.05 -9.43
N LEU A 94 -1.82 14.36 -8.70
CA LEU A 94 -3.26 14.65 -8.70
C LEU A 94 -3.62 15.92 -7.93
N TRP A 95 -3.01 16.16 -6.78
CA TRP A 95 -3.43 17.21 -5.84
C TRP A 95 -2.31 18.15 -5.40
N HIS A 96 -1.09 18.00 -5.92
CA HIS A 96 0.05 18.83 -5.55
C HIS A 96 0.32 18.87 -4.03
N ILE A 97 0.08 17.75 -3.32
CA ILE A 97 0.29 17.66 -1.87
C ILE A 97 1.74 17.96 -1.48
N PRO A 98 1.99 18.67 -0.36
CA PRO A 98 3.36 18.94 0.09
C PRO A 98 4.05 17.67 0.61
N LEU A 99 5.34 17.74 0.93
CA LEU A 99 6.11 16.63 1.50
C LEU A 99 5.47 16.03 2.79
N GLY A 100 4.73 16.84 3.55
CA GLY A 100 3.95 16.34 4.69
C GLY A 100 2.87 15.30 4.32
N GLY A 101 2.48 15.22 3.05
CA GLY A 101 1.63 14.16 2.52
C GLY A 101 2.30 12.79 2.47
N LEU A 102 3.62 12.72 2.35
CA LEU A 102 4.36 11.46 2.46
C LEU A 102 4.19 10.85 3.86
N VAL A 103 4.21 11.66 4.91
CA VAL A 103 3.94 11.21 6.29
C VAL A 103 2.54 10.60 6.42
N ALA A 104 1.54 11.19 5.76
CA ALA A 104 0.18 10.66 5.75
C ALA A 104 0.09 9.32 5.01
N LEU A 105 0.84 9.17 3.92
CA LEU A 105 0.87 7.93 3.14
C LEU A 105 1.65 6.82 3.82
N ILE A 106 2.69 7.15 4.57
CA ILE A 106 3.35 6.21 5.48
C ILE A 106 2.34 5.74 6.54
N LYS A 107 1.61 6.66 7.20
CA LYS A 107 0.57 6.29 8.16
C LYS A 107 -0.55 5.45 7.54
N LYS A 108 -0.94 5.74 6.29
CA LYS A 108 -1.87 4.92 5.50
C LYS A 108 -1.35 3.48 5.38
N ARG A 109 -0.08 3.30 5.01
CA ARG A 109 0.51 1.96 4.94
C ARG A 109 0.50 1.26 6.29
N ILE A 110 0.96 1.93 7.34
CA ILE A 110 1.00 1.37 8.69
C ILE A 110 -0.39 0.87 9.11
N ALA A 111 -1.44 1.65 8.81
CA ALA A 111 -2.82 1.25 9.09
C ALA A 111 -3.27 0.03 8.26
N ASN A 112 -2.90 -0.03 6.97
CA ASN A 112 -3.23 -1.18 6.12
C ASN A 112 -2.51 -2.47 6.56
N ASP A 113 -1.25 -2.37 7.00
CA ASP A 113 -0.43 -3.51 7.37
C ASP A 113 -0.81 -4.05 8.77
N VAL A 114 -1.18 -3.19 9.72
CA VAL A 114 -1.34 -3.58 11.14
C VAL A 114 -2.78 -3.55 11.64
N VAL A 115 -3.64 -2.65 11.16
CA VAL A 115 -5.00 -2.48 11.72
C VAL A 115 -6.01 -3.29 10.92
N MET A 116 -6.20 -2.94 9.66
CA MET A 116 -7.11 -3.60 8.73
C MET A 116 -6.79 -3.14 7.32
N GLY A 117 -6.82 -4.05 6.34
CA GLY A 117 -6.36 -3.84 4.95
C GLY A 117 -7.02 -2.71 4.13
N TYR A 118 -7.95 -1.95 4.71
CA TYR A 118 -8.60 -0.78 4.09
C TYR A 118 -8.67 0.45 5.01
N SER A 119 -8.24 0.32 6.26
CA SER A 119 -8.30 1.40 7.24
C SER A 119 -7.40 2.59 6.87
N GLY A 120 -6.30 2.32 6.15
CA GLY A 120 -5.39 3.34 5.66
C GLY A 120 -6.01 4.25 4.60
N GLU A 121 -6.88 3.74 3.75
CA GLU A 121 -7.57 4.56 2.74
C GLU A 121 -8.56 5.52 3.40
N ALA A 122 -9.32 5.05 4.39
CA ALA A 122 -10.22 5.89 5.17
C ALA A 122 -9.45 6.98 5.94
N TYR A 123 -8.32 6.61 6.54
CA TYR A 123 -7.40 7.57 7.19
C TYR A 123 -6.91 8.63 6.20
N PHE A 124 -6.41 8.20 5.03
CA PHE A 124 -5.84 9.11 4.05
C PHE A 124 -6.90 10.05 3.46
N TYR A 125 -8.12 9.55 3.21
CA TYR A 125 -9.26 10.38 2.82
C TYR A 125 -9.56 11.46 3.86
N ALA A 126 -9.65 11.10 5.15
CA ALA A 126 -9.91 12.05 6.22
C ALA A 126 -8.77 13.09 6.34
N TRP A 127 -7.52 12.65 6.23
CA TRP A 127 -6.35 13.51 6.23
C TRP A 127 -6.38 14.51 5.05
N ALA A 128 -6.68 14.01 3.84
CA ALA A 128 -6.75 14.82 2.64
C ALA A 128 -7.86 15.85 2.77
N ARG A 129 -9.07 15.44 3.16
CA ARG A 129 -10.22 16.33 3.38
C ARG A 129 -9.94 17.42 4.41
N ALA A 130 -9.23 17.11 5.49
CA ALA A 130 -8.91 18.09 6.55
C ALA A 130 -7.86 19.13 6.15
N ARG A 131 -7.01 18.83 5.16
CA ARG A 131 -5.95 19.72 4.67
C ARG A 131 -6.26 20.34 3.31
N ALA A 132 -7.37 19.95 2.72
CA ALA A 132 -7.77 20.33 1.39
C ALA A 132 -8.58 21.62 1.41
N GLN A 133 -7.97 22.69 0.93
CA GLN A 133 -8.65 23.69 0.07
C GLN A 133 -8.97 23.10 -1.32
N LEU A 134 -9.23 21.78 -1.42
CA LEU A 134 -9.58 21.13 -2.68
C LEU A 134 -11.06 21.43 -2.93
N VAL A 135 -11.32 22.21 -3.97
CA VAL A 135 -12.65 22.70 -4.39
C VAL A 135 -13.64 21.55 -4.64
N ALA A 136 -13.14 20.32 -4.85
CA ALA A 136 -13.93 19.09 -4.95
C ALA A 136 -13.50 18.05 -3.90
N ALA A 137 -14.45 17.26 -3.41
CA ALA A 137 -14.19 16.21 -2.43
C ALA A 137 -13.19 15.17 -2.98
N PRO A 138 -12.10 14.83 -2.26
CA PRO A 138 -11.02 13.96 -2.74
C PRO A 138 -11.43 12.49 -2.92
N PHE A 139 -12.69 12.13 -2.64
CA PHE A 139 -13.17 10.76 -2.62
C PHE A 139 -12.98 10.04 -3.96
N GLY A 140 -13.33 10.69 -5.08
CA GLY A 140 -13.25 10.10 -6.41
C GLY A 140 -11.84 9.63 -6.75
N ALA A 141 -10.84 10.49 -6.52
CA ALA A 141 -9.44 10.17 -6.77
C ALA A 141 -8.88 9.09 -5.83
N VAL A 142 -9.20 9.11 -4.52
CA VAL A 142 -8.80 8.02 -3.60
C VAL A 142 -9.36 6.69 -4.07
N LYS A 143 -10.67 6.66 -4.38
CA LYS A 143 -11.36 5.47 -4.88
C LYS A 143 -10.73 4.96 -6.19
N ASP A 144 -10.47 5.84 -7.15
CA ASP A 144 -9.88 5.48 -8.45
C ASP A 144 -8.49 4.87 -8.28
N VAL A 145 -7.65 5.47 -7.43
CA VAL A 145 -6.30 4.96 -7.13
C VAL A 145 -6.36 3.60 -6.46
N SER A 146 -7.23 3.40 -5.46
CA SER A 146 -7.37 2.09 -4.81
C SER A 146 -7.87 1.00 -5.77
N ILE A 147 -8.83 1.32 -6.65
CA ILE A 147 -9.30 0.38 -7.68
C ILE A 147 -8.18 0.06 -8.66
N LEU A 148 -7.44 1.07 -9.15
CA LEU A 148 -6.32 0.86 -10.07
C LEU A 148 -5.19 0.05 -9.44
N SER A 149 -4.90 0.23 -8.15
CA SER A 149 -3.92 -0.61 -7.44
C SER A 149 -4.33 -2.09 -7.42
N ALA A 150 -5.62 -2.38 -7.26
CA ALA A 150 -6.12 -3.75 -7.31
C ALA A 150 -6.04 -4.33 -8.73
N ILE A 151 -6.47 -3.56 -9.73
CA ILE A 151 -6.39 -3.96 -11.14
C ILE A 151 -4.94 -4.17 -11.58
N ALA A 152 -4.01 -3.30 -11.20
CA ALA A 152 -2.59 -3.45 -11.48
C ALA A 152 -2.01 -4.73 -10.86
N GLY A 153 -2.37 -5.05 -9.62
CA GLY A 153 -1.99 -6.31 -8.97
C GLY A 153 -2.46 -7.53 -9.76
N ASN A 154 -3.72 -7.52 -10.20
CA ASN A 154 -4.30 -8.58 -11.01
C ASN A 154 -3.65 -8.65 -12.40
N ALA A 155 -3.43 -7.52 -13.06
CA ALA A 155 -2.80 -7.46 -14.39
C ALA A 155 -1.36 -7.99 -14.37
N VAL A 156 -0.55 -7.59 -13.39
CA VAL A 156 0.82 -8.11 -13.21
C VAL A 156 0.79 -9.62 -12.94
N THR A 157 -0.13 -10.09 -12.11
CA THR A 157 -0.30 -11.54 -11.84
C THR A 157 -0.64 -12.30 -13.12
N LEU A 158 -1.60 -11.80 -13.91
CA LEU A 158 -1.99 -12.41 -15.18
C LEU A 158 -0.84 -12.44 -16.17
N ALA A 159 -0.06 -11.36 -16.27
CA ALA A 159 1.13 -11.30 -17.11
C ALA A 159 2.17 -12.35 -16.68
N MET A 160 2.39 -12.50 -15.38
CA MET A 160 3.31 -13.50 -14.84
C MET A 160 2.83 -14.93 -15.12
N ILE A 161 1.53 -15.22 -14.97
CA ILE A 161 0.96 -16.53 -15.35
C ILE A 161 1.14 -16.76 -16.85
N ALA A 162 0.85 -15.77 -17.70
CA ALA A 162 0.98 -15.90 -19.14
C ALA A 162 2.41 -16.27 -19.56
N VAL A 163 3.42 -15.76 -18.84
CA VAL A 163 4.84 -16.10 -19.06
C VAL A 163 5.22 -17.44 -18.42
N ALA A 164 4.77 -17.72 -17.20
CA ALA A 164 5.18 -18.89 -16.44
C ALA A 164 4.49 -20.19 -16.88
N LEU A 165 3.21 -20.13 -17.26
CA LEU A 165 2.39 -21.29 -17.56
C LEU A 165 2.90 -22.12 -18.75
N PRO A 166 3.33 -21.53 -19.89
CA PRO A 166 3.88 -22.31 -21.01
C PRO A 166 5.09 -23.16 -20.62
N VAL A 167 5.93 -22.65 -19.72
CA VAL A 167 7.16 -23.32 -19.25
C VAL A 167 6.84 -24.32 -18.13
N GLY A 168 5.97 -23.94 -17.20
CA GLY A 168 5.64 -24.70 -15.99
C GLY A 168 4.49 -25.69 -16.12
N ARG A 169 3.72 -25.71 -17.23
CA ARG A 169 2.52 -26.55 -17.36
C ARG A 169 2.76 -28.04 -17.10
N ASN A 170 3.93 -28.54 -17.50
CA ASN A 170 4.27 -29.96 -17.37
C ASN A 170 4.77 -30.31 -15.95
N LEU A 171 5.11 -29.29 -15.16
CA LEU A 171 5.61 -29.43 -13.79
C LEU A 171 4.49 -29.35 -12.75
N ILE A 172 3.32 -28.82 -13.13
CA ILE A 172 2.20 -28.63 -12.21
C ILE A 172 1.29 -29.86 -12.29
N PRO A 173 0.99 -30.52 -11.15
CA PRO A 173 0.08 -31.66 -11.13
C PRO A 173 -1.27 -31.34 -11.79
N PRO A 174 -1.86 -32.26 -12.58
CA PRO A 174 -3.14 -32.02 -13.25
C PRO A 174 -4.27 -31.61 -12.29
N GLU A 175 -4.25 -32.14 -11.06
CA GLU A 175 -5.19 -31.78 -9.99
C GLU A 175 -5.02 -30.34 -9.48
N MET A 176 -3.83 -29.75 -9.61
CA MET A 176 -3.56 -28.37 -9.21
C MET A 176 -3.96 -27.37 -10.31
N MET A 177 -3.98 -27.79 -11.57
CA MET A 177 -4.38 -26.96 -12.72
C MET A 177 -5.80 -26.39 -12.59
N ARG A 178 -6.75 -27.12 -11.98
CA ARG A 178 -8.10 -26.60 -11.73
C ARG A 178 -8.10 -25.34 -10.85
N TYR A 179 -7.21 -25.26 -9.86
CA TYR A 179 -7.10 -24.10 -8.98
C TYR A 179 -6.45 -22.91 -9.69
N VAL A 180 -5.51 -23.18 -10.61
CA VAL A 180 -4.91 -22.15 -11.46
C VAL A 180 -5.96 -21.55 -12.39
N TYR A 181 -6.69 -22.38 -13.15
CA TYR A 181 -7.75 -21.89 -14.04
C TYR A 181 -8.91 -21.24 -13.29
N GLY A 182 -9.34 -21.80 -12.16
CA GLY A 182 -10.37 -21.19 -11.32
C GLY A 182 -9.92 -19.83 -10.75
N SER A 183 -8.66 -19.71 -10.33
CA SER A 183 -8.10 -18.43 -9.87
C SER A 183 -8.02 -17.41 -11.00
N LEU A 184 -7.64 -17.82 -12.22
CA LEU A 184 -7.69 -16.96 -13.40
C LEU A 184 -9.11 -16.45 -13.65
N ALA A 185 -10.11 -17.35 -13.61
CA ALA A 185 -11.50 -16.98 -13.78
C ALA A 185 -11.97 -15.96 -12.71
N VAL A 186 -11.58 -16.14 -11.45
CA VAL A 186 -11.89 -15.19 -10.36
C VAL A 186 -11.18 -13.85 -10.57
N ILE A 187 -9.89 -13.85 -10.92
CA ILE A 187 -9.12 -12.62 -11.16
C ILE A 187 -9.71 -11.82 -12.33
N PHE A 188 -10.03 -12.49 -13.44
CA PHE A 188 -10.72 -11.85 -14.56
C PHE A 188 -12.10 -11.38 -14.16
N GLY A 189 -12.93 -12.25 -13.56
CA GLY A 189 -14.31 -11.93 -13.18
C GLY A 189 -14.42 -10.77 -12.19
N THR A 190 -13.48 -10.64 -11.25
CA THR A 190 -13.45 -9.53 -10.29
C THR A 190 -12.92 -8.23 -10.90
N SER A 191 -12.06 -8.29 -11.92
CA SER A 191 -11.48 -7.09 -12.57
C SER A 191 -12.33 -6.56 -13.72
N LEU A 192 -13.05 -7.45 -14.42
CA LEU A 192 -13.77 -7.14 -15.66
C LEU A 192 -14.88 -6.07 -15.50
N PRO A 193 -15.70 -6.05 -14.43
CA PRO A 193 -16.72 -5.01 -14.26
C PRO A 193 -16.14 -3.60 -14.23
N PHE A 194 -14.96 -3.43 -13.60
CA PHE A 194 -14.29 -2.12 -13.53
C PHE A 194 -13.77 -1.65 -14.88
N LEU A 195 -13.39 -2.57 -15.77
CA LEU A 195 -12.97 -2.26 -17.14
C LEU A 195 -14.18 -1.95 -18.05
N ILE A 196 -15.23 -2.77 -17.98
CA ILE A 196 -16.47 -2.59 -18.76
C ILE A 196 -17.17 -1.28 -18.39
N PHE A 197 -17.36 -1.03 -17.09
CA PHE A 197 -18.04 0.17 -16.59
C PHE A 197 -17.08 1.31 -16.26
N SER A 198 -15.88 1.31 -16.86
CA SER A 198 -14.81 2.28 -16.58
C SER A 198 -15.26 3.74 -16.65
N ARG A 199 -16.09 4.10 -17.64
CA ARG A 199 -16.63 5.48 -17.80
C ARG A 199 -17.58 5.92 -16.68
N LYS A 200 -18.22 4.98 -15.99
CA LYS A 200 -19.14 5.26 -14.87
C LYS A 200 -18.45 5.14 -13.52
N VAL A 201 -17.46 4.26 -13.42
CA VAL A 201 -16.76 3.99 -12.17
C VAL A 201 -15.66 5.02 -11.92
N PHE A 202 -14.83 5.33 -12.92
CA PHE A 202 -13.69 6.22 -12.73
C PHE A 202 -14.07 7.69 -12.89
N SER A 203 -13.55 8.53 -12.00
CA SER A 203 -13.73 9.98 -11.99
C SER A 203 -12.60 10.74 -12.69
N LEU A 204 -11.40 10.15 -12.75
CA LEU A 204 -10.21 10.76 -13.35
C LEU A 204 -10.18 10.62 -14.89
N PRO A 205 -9.56 11.56 -15.61
CA PRO A 205 -9.38 11.45 -17.05
C PRO A 205 -8.46 10.27 -17.41
N ARG A 206 -8.68 9.68 -18.60
CA ARG A 206 -7.99 8.45 -19.03
C ARG A 206 -6.46 8.53 -18.98
N GLY A 207 -5.88 9.69 -19.31
CA GLY A 207 -4.43 9.87 -19.24
C GLY A 207 -3.87 9.71 -17.83
N GLU A 208 -4.58 10.24 -16.83
CA GLU A 208 -4.21 10.07 -15.42
C GLU A 208 -4.40 8.62 -14.96
N LEU A 209 -5.47 7.95 -15.38
CA LEU A 209 -5.69 6.54 -15.04
C LEU A 209 -4.54 5.64 -15.54
N TRP A 210 -4.07 5.84 -16.78
CA TRP A 210 -2.94 5.07 -17.32
C TRP A 210 -1.62 5.39 -16.62
N ALA A 211 -1.37 6.65 -16.27
CA ALA A 211 -0.20 7.02 -15.49
C ALA A 211 -0.20 6.34 -14.12
N ILE A 212 -1.33 6.40 -13.40
CA ILE A 212 -1.51 5.78 -12.08
C ILE A 212 -1.35 4.25 -12.18
N PHE A 213 -1.97 3.62 -13.18
CA PHE A 213 -1.82 2.20 -13.44
C PHE A 213 -0.36 1.80 -13.65
N GLY A 214 0.37 2.54 -14.50
CA GLY A 214 1.80 2.32 -14.74
C GLY A 214 2.64 2.44 -13.48
N ILE A 215 2.35 3.42 -12.61
CA ILE A 215 3.02 3.60 -11.32
C ILE A 215 2.78 2.40 -10.40
N HIS A 216 1.54 1.89 -10.34
CA HIS A 216 1.25 0.71 -9.53
C HIS A 216 1.95 -0.55 -10.08
N CYS A 217 2.00 -0.74 -11.40
CA CYS A 217 2.76 -1.83 -12.01
C CYS A 217 4.26 -1.72 -11.68
N LEU A 218 4.84 -0.53 -11.82
CA LEU A 218 6.25 -0.29 -11.48
C LEU A 218 6.52 -0.55 -9.99
N ARG A 219 5.64 -0.05 -9.10
CA ARG A 219 5.71 -0.30 -7.66
C ARG A 219 5.74 -1.80 -7.33
N LEU A 220 4.93 -2.61 -8.01
CA LEU A 220 4.88 -4.06 -7.81
C LEU A 220 6.16 -4.74 -8.28
N ILE A 221 6.67 -4.37 -9.46
CA ILE A 221 7.93 -4.90 -10.00
C ILE A 221 9.10 -4.54 -9.10
N LEU A 222 9.21 -3.26 -8.69
CA LEU A 222 10.25 -2.80 -7.76
C LEU A 222 10.15 -3.49 -6.41
N GLY A 223 8.93 -3.69 -5.89
CA GLY A 223 8.71 -4.44 -4.65
C GLY A 223 9.25 -5.87 -4.74
N GLY A 224 8.97 -6.58 -5.83
CA GLY A 224 9.52 -7.93 -6.04
C GLY A 224 11.04 -7.93 -6.22
N PHE A 225 11.56 -6.98 -7.00
CA PHE A 225 13.00 -6.84 -7.23
C PHE A 225 13.77 -6.56 -5.93
N PHE A 226 13.33 -5.58 -5.12
CA PHE A 226 14.02 -5.24 -3.87
C PHE A 226 13.87 -6.33 -2.80
N LEU A 227 12.76 -7.09 -2.81
CA LEU A 227 12.64 -8.27 -1.97
C LEU A 227 13.67 -9.34 -2.36
N ALA A 228 13.76 -9.64 -3.65
CA ALA A 228 14.75 -10.59 -4.17
C ALA A 228 16.18 -10.14 -3.89
N LEU A 229 16.49 -8.85 -4.09
CA LEU A 229 17.80 -8.28 -3.82
C LEU A 229 18.14 -8.34 -2.32
N ALA A 230 17.22 -7.96 -1.44
CA ALA A 230 17.44 -8.05 0.00
C ALA A 230 17.72 -9.51 0.40
N TRP A 231 16.93 -10.47 -0.06
CA TRP A 231 17.15 -11.87 0.29
C TRP A 231 18.43 -12.47 -0.31
N ALA A 232 18.81 -12.05 -1.53
CA ALA A 232 20.10 -12.42 -2.13
C ALA A 232 21.31 -11.88 -1.35
N LEU A 233 21.21 -10.68 -0.78
CA LEU A 233 22.26 -10.10 0.06
C LEU A 233 22.33 -10.74 1.45
N ALA A 234 21.20 -11.24 1.96
CA ALA A 234 21.16 -11.98 3.22
C ALA A 234 21.69 -13.42 3.09
N MET A 235 21.40 -14.07 1.96
CA MET A 235 21.84 -15.44 1.64
C MET A 235 22.57 -15.48 0.28
N PRO A 236 23.85 -15.07 0.25
CA PRO A 236 24.63 -14.98 -0.99
C PRO A 236 25.03 -16.34 -1.58
N SER A 237 24.84 -17.44 -0.84
CA SER A 237 25.02 -18.81 -1.33
C SER A 237 24.03 -19.18 -2.44
N VAL A 238 22.88 -18.50 -2.50
CA VAL A 238 21.81 -18.76 -3.48
C VAL A 238 21.86 -17.72 -4.59
N ALA A 239 21.77 -18.18 -5.84
CA ALA A 239 21.78 -17.30 -7.01
C ALA A 239 20.61 -16.29 -6.99
N ILE A 240 20.89 -15.03 -7.36
CA ILE A 240 19.87 -13.95 -7.42
C ILE A 240 18.67 -14.31 -8.32
N GLY A 241 18.90 -15.12 -9.36
CA GLY A 241 17.83 -15.62 -10.23
C GLY A 241 16.79 -16.44 -9.48
N THR A 242 17.20 -17.25 -8.50
CA THR A 242 16.31 -18.02 -7.62
C THR A 242 15.47 -17.08 -6.76
N TRP A 243 16.07 -16.02 -6.21
CA TRP A 243 15.33 -15.03 -5.41
C TRP A 243 14.33 -14.21 -6.22
N LEU A 244 14.70 -13.82 -7.44
CA LEU A 244 13.78 -13.16 -8.37
C LEU A 244 12.61 -14.09 -8.71
N PHE A 245 12.90 -15.36 -8.97
CA PHE A 245 11.89 -16.37 -9.24
C PHE A 245 10.99 -16.63 -8.04
N LEU A 246 11.53 -16.74 -6.82
CA LEU A 246 10.74 -16.90 -5.60
C LEU A 246 9.91 -15.65 -5.29
N SER A 247 10.43 -14.44 -5.50
CA SER A 247 9.65 -13.23 -5.34
C SER A 247 8.51 -13.15 -6.35
N ALA A 248 8.77 -13.54 -7.60
CA ALA A 248 7.74 -13.66 -8.61
C ALA A 248 6.68 -14.72 -8.22
N GLY A 249 7.12 -15.90 -7.79
CA GLY A 249 6.28 -16.95 -7.25
C GLY A 249 5.42 -16.46 -6.09
N ARG A 250 6.00 -15.75 -5.12
CA ARG A 250 5.28 -15.17 -3.98
C ARG A 250 4.15 -14.24 -4.41
N MET A 251 4.43 -13.34 -5.36
CA MET A 251 3.42 -12.44 -5.91
C MET A 251 2.29 -13.23 -6.58
N LEU A 252 2.65 -14.24 -7.37
CA LEU A 252 1.70 -15.12 -8.02
C LEU A 252 0.82 -15.87 -6.99
N PHE A 253 1.43 -16.62 -6.07
CA PHE A 253 0.74 -17.41 -5.05
C PHE A 253 -0.15 -16.54 -4.16
N SER A 254 0.27 -15.32 -3.81
CA SER A 254 -0.52 -14.40 -2.99
C SER A 254 -1.83 -13.95 -3.65
N ARG A 255 -1.94 -14.07 -4.97
CA ARG A 255 -3.05 -13.56 -5.79
C ARG A 255 -3.92 -14.66 -6.38
N LEU A 256 -3.62 -15.94 -6.13
CA LEU A 256 -4.47 -17.07 -6.53
C LEU A 256 -5.49 -17.37 -5.41
N PRO A 257 -6.72 -16.83 -5.47
CA PRO A 257 -7.66 -16.88 -4.35
C PRO A 257 -8.15 -18.30 -4.01
N LEU A 258 -8.10 -19.22 -4.99
CA LEU A 258 -8.61 -20.59 -4.80
C LEU A 258 -7.52 -21.56 -4.37
N LEU A 259 -6.26 -21.13 -4.28
CA LEU A 259 -5.17 -22.03 -3.95
C LEU A 259 -5.17 -22.33 -2.43
N PRO A 260 -5.36 -23.59 -2.02
CA PRO A 260 -5.39 -23.96 -0.61
C PRO A 260 -4.00 -23.82 0.00
N ASN A 261 -3.92 -23.34 1.25
CA ASN A 261 -2.67 -23.25 2.01
C ASN A 261 -1.52 -22.58 1.24
N LYS A 262 -1.83 -21.53 0.46
CA LYS A 262 -0.89 -20.85 -0.46
C LYS A 262 0.45 -20.46 0.19
N ASP A 263 0.43 -20.06 1.46
CA ASP A 263 1.63 -19.63 2.18
C ASP A 263 2.51 -20.82 2.55
N LEU A 264 1.91 -21.96 2.91
CA LEU A 264 2.62 -23.23 3.13
C LEU A 264 3.18 -23.80 1.82
N LEU A 265 2.41 -23.74 0.73
CA LEU A 265 2.87 -24.18 -0.59
C LEU A 265 4.07 -23.36 -1.07
N PHE A 266 4.03 -22.03 -0.88
CA PHE A 266 5.16 -21.17 -1.19
C PHE A 266 6.38 -21.48 -0.32
N ALA A 267 6.19 -21.67 0.99
CA ALA A 267 7.26 -22.03 1.91
C ALA A 267 7.92 -23.35 1.50
N ASN A 268 7.14 -24.42 1.30
CA ASN A 268 7.64 -25.71 0.86
C ASN A 268 8.38 -25.61 -0.48
N PHE A 269 7.85 -24.84 -1.43
CA PHE A 269 8.50 -24.62 -2.71
C PHE A 269 9.83 -23.89 -2.59
N ALA A 270 9.89 -22.87 -1.76
CA ALA A 270 11.11 -22.11 -1.49
C ALA A 270 12.17 -22.99 -0.79
N ILE A 271 11.76 -23.82 0.18
CA ILE A 271 12.63 -24.79 0.86
C ILE A 271 13.20 -25.80 -0.14
N LEU A 272 12.37 -26.36 -1.03
CA LEU A 272 12.83 -27.31 -2.05
C LEU A 272 13.83 -26.68 -3.04
N MET A 273 13.65 -25.41 -3.39
CA MET A 273 14.54 -24.70 -4.31
C MET A 273 15.88 -24.30 -3.69
N ILE A 274 15.88 -23.97 -2.39
CA ILE A 274 17.06 -23.45 -1.69
C ILE A 274 17.82 -24.56 -0.97
N GLY A 275 17.12 -25.54 -0.40
CA GLY A 275 17.69 -26.62 0.41
C GLY A 275 17.97 -26.25 1.87
N GLU A 276 17.76 -24.99 2.27
CA GLU A 276 18.03 -24.48 3.62
C GLU A 276 16.74 -24.03 4.33
N ASP A 277 16.03 -24.99 4.94
CA ASP A 277 14.74 -24.73 5.62
C ASP A 277 14.88 -23.72 6.77
N GLN A 278 15.84 -23.95 7.66
CA GLN A 278 16.03 -23.13 8.84
C GLN A 278 16.46 -21.69 8.50
N ALA A 279 17.42 -21.52 7.58
CA ALA A 279 17.91 -20.20 7.19
C ALA A 279 16.84 -19.36 6.48
N LEU A 280 16.04 -19.99 5.61
CA LEU A 280 14.92 -19.33 4.96
C LEU A 280 13.84 -18.89 5.94
N SER A 281 13.46 -19.77 6.88
CA SER A 281 12.48 -19.46 7.92
C SER A 281 12.94 -18.32 8.81
N GLU A 282 14.21 -18.34 9.25
CA GLU A 282 14.84 -17.27 10.03
C GLU A 282 14.88 -15.93 9.26
N LEU A 283 15.16 -15.95 7.95
CA LEU A 283 15.16 -14.75 7.13
C LEU A 283 13.76 -14.15 6.93
N ILE A 284 12.74 -15.00 6.75
CA ILE A 284 11.34 -14.56 6.63
C ILE A 284 10.88 -13.90 7.94
N ALA A 285 11.15 -14.56 9.07
CA ALA A 285 10.94 -14.06 10.42
C ALA A 285 11.62 -12.70 10.63
N PHE A 286 12.91 -12.60 10.34
CA PHE A 286 13.68 -11.36 10.45
C PHE A 286 13.08 -10.25 9.58
N THR A 287 12.74 -10.54 8.32
CA THR A 287 12.16 -9.54 7.40
C THR A 287 10.81 -9.02 7.94
N ALA A 288 9.96 -9.90 8.48
CA ALA A 288 8.68 -9.52 9.08
C ALA A 288 8.88 -8.68 10.36
N GLY A 289 9.78 -9.10 11.24
CA GLY A 289 10.16 -8.36 12.45
C GLY A 289 10.74 -6.98 12.15
N ALA A 290 11.62 -6.88 11.15
CA ALA A 290 12.21 -5.62 10.70
C ALA A 290 11.14 -4.65 10.15
N VAL A 291 10.13 -5.17 9.44
CA VAL A 291 9.00 -4.35 8.99
C VAL A 291 8.24 -3.80 10.20
N LEU A 292 7.88 -4.64 11.18
CA LEU A 292 7.18 -4.21 12.39
C LEU A 292 8.00 -3.18 13.20
N LEU A 293 9.32 -3.37 13.28
CA LEU A 293 10.23 -2.43 13.93
C LEU A 293 10.20 -1.06 13.24
N ILE A 294 10.31 -1.00 11.92
CA ILE A 294 10.21 0.28 11.18
C ILE A 294 8.86 0.94 11.43
N HIS A 295 7.77 0.17 11.41
CA HIS A 295 6.44 0.71 11.72
C HIS A 295 6.41 1.33 13.12
N ALA A 296 6.94 0.64 14.14
CA ALA A 296 6.99 1.13 15.51
C ALA A 296 7.83 2.41 15.64
N LEU A 297 9.04 2.42 15.05
CA LEU A 297 9.92 3.58 15.05
C LEU A 297 9.26 4.80 14.38
N LEU A 298 8.58 4.60 13.25
CA LEU A 298 7.88 5.69 12.56
C LEU A 298 6.70 6.22 13.36
N ILE A 299 5.91 5.36 14.00
CA ILE A 299 4.82 5.78 14.89
C ILE A 299 5.37 6.62 16.04
N VAL A 300 6.43 6.17 16.71
CA VAL A 300 7.08 6.90 17.81
C VAL A 300 7.63 8.23 17.32
N ALA A 301 8.35 8.25 16.20
CA ALA A 301 8.90 9.48 15.61
C ALA A 301 7.80 10.48 15.26
N PHE A 302 6.68 10.04 14.67
CA PHE A 302 5.53 10.91 14.39
C PHE A 302 4.84 11.40 15.66
N GLY A 303 4.79 10.58 16.71
CA GLY A 303 4.25 10.94 18.02
C GLY A 303 5.08 12.03 18.69
N ILE A 304 6.41 11.84 18.76
CA ILE A 304 7.35 12.82 19.31
C ILE A 304 7.27 14.13 18.52
N HIS A 305 7.32 14.07 17.18
CA HIS A 305 7.20 15.25 16.35
C HIS A 305 5.88 16.01 16.58
N HIS A 306 4.77 15.29 16.78
CA HIS A 306 3.48 15.91 17.10
C HIS A 306 3.48 16.60 18.48
N LEU A 307 4.13 16.00 19.48
CA LEU A 307 4.27 16.61 20.81
C LEU A 307 5.14 17.89 20.77
N LEU A 308 6.26 17.85 20.04
CA LEU A 308 7.18 18.98 19.90
C LEU A 308 6.59 20.16 19.11
N THR A 309 5.73 19.89 18.13
CA THR A 309 5.12 20.92 17.27
C THR A 309 3.80 21.45 17.82
N ARG A 310 3.31 20.91 18.93
CA ARG A 310 2.11 21.40 19.61
C ARG A 310 2.45 22.74 20.26
N LYS A 311 1.93 23.85 19.73
CA LYS A 311 1.96 25.13 20.45
C LYS A 311 1.25 24.91 21.80
N PRO A 312 1.85 25.30 22.94
CA PRO A 312 1.13 25.31 24.20
C PRO A 312 -0.06 26.26 24.04
N SER A 313 -1.26 25.72 24.22
CA SER A 313 -2.51 26.45 24.27
C SER A 313 -2.69 27.12 25.62
#